data_AF-A0A5E7XV43-F1
#
_entry.id   AF-A0A5E7XV43-F1
#
_cell.length_a   1.000
_cell.length_b   1.000
_cell.length_c   1.000
_cell.angle_alpha   90.00
_cell.angle_beta   90.00
_cell.angle_gamma   90.00
#
_symmetry.space_group_name_H-M   'P 1'
#
loop_
_entity.id
_entity.type
_entity.pdbx_description
1 polymer ?
#
loop_
_entity_poly.entity_id
_entity_poly.type
_entity_poly.pdbx_seq_one_letter_code
_entity_poly.pdbx_strand_id
1 'polypeptide(L)'
;MFELKINPNFENLEAAKRELLKKLPTVKSSHRCEALGRGLGYGSHSAARVASKLTADPVTVDGQAFRKYLESQGFNVSPNVLYRAIAKVAIANVVTANEFLSIWGIGFGRSQRKPDGKWEDPHERYARFKEHRSELLDDYAITPFLLSLALLARVVRTKTIRQGTGSYGVKHIAENFKCTYPDGEKLGPHYVPNGVLIAAAIHAGFMTKSHFDELGYHSLNVTFNMSKRCLDDLDDEIRPDSGRSQDRRRAEERRRLRKASPTLWGL
;
A
#
# COMPACT_ATOMS: atom_id res chain seq x y z
N MET A 1 -11.47 5.53 4.49
CA MET A 1 -11.06 6.17 3.22
C MET A 1 -9.55 6.36 3.28
N PHE A 2 -8.83 6.26 2.15
CA PHE A 2 -7.39 6.49 2.11
C PHE A 2 -7.05 7.93 1.75
N GLU A 3 -5.87 8.39 2.17
CA GLU A 3 -5.22 9.57 1.59
C GLU A 3 -4.08 9.11 0.68
N LEU A 4 -4.08 9.56 -0.57
CA LEU A 4 -2.96 9.36 -1.50
C LEU A 4 -2.23 10.70 -1.63
N LYS A 5 -0.95 10.74 -1.26
CA LYS A 5 -0.11 11.93 -1.36
C LYS A 5 1.00 11.70 -2.36
N ILE A 6 1.41 12.74 -3.08
CA ILE A 6 2.51 12.63 -4.04
C ILE A 6 3.34 13.91 -4.03
N ASN A 7 4.66 13.76 -4.13
CA ASN A 7 5.53 14.92 -4.33
C ASN A 7 5.26 15.48 -5.73
N PRO A 8 4.86 16.75 -5.87
CA PRO A 8 4.44 17.30 -7.15
C PRO A 8 5.64 17.70 -8.03
N ASN A 9 6.74 16.95 -8.01
CA ASN A 9 7.93 17.23 -8.80
C ASN A 9 7.72 16.96 -10.30
N PHE A 10 8.65 17.43 -11.12
CA PHE A 10 8.54 17.34 -12.59
C PHE A 10 8.38 15.90 -13.09
N GLU A 11 9.18 14.96 -12.57
CA GLU A 11 9.16 13.56 -12.99
C GLU A 11 7.83 12.88 -12.70
N ASN A 12 7.28 13.10 -11.50
CA ASN A 12 5.98 12.57 -11.09
C ASN A 12 4.85 13.15 -11.93
N LEU A 13 4.89 14.46 -12.22
CA LEU A 13 3.89 15.11 -13.06
C LEU A 13 3.89 14.54 -14.48
N GLU A 14 5.07 14.34 -15.09
CA GLU A 14 5.18 13.74 -16.42
C GLU A 14 4.81 12.25 -16.43
N ALA A 15 5.15 11.49 -15.38
CA ALA A 15 4.73 10.10 -15.23
C ALA A 15 3.19 9.99 -15.11
N ALA A 16 2.57 10.84 -14.29
CA ALA A 16 1.12 10.90 -14.15
C ALA A 16 0.42 11.25 -15.46
N LYS A 17 0.97 12.20 -16.24
CA LYS A 17 0.46 12.53 -17.58
C LYS A 17 0.49 11.32 -18.52
N ARG A 18 1.58 10.57 -18.54
CA ARG A 18 1.70 9.35 -19.36
C ARG A 18 0.68 8.29 -18.95
N GLU A 19 0.46 8.10 -17.66
CA GLU A 19 -0.54 7.14 -17.18
C GLU A 19 -1.99 7.59 -17.50
N LEU A 20 -2.28 8.89 -17.38
CA LEU A 20 -3.58 9.43 -17.79
C LEU A 20 -3.81 9.36 -19.30
N LEU A 21 -2.77 9.55 -20.12
CA LEU A 21 -2.86 9.36 -21.57
C LEU A 21 -3.30 7.94 -21.92
N LYS A 22 -2.72 6.92 -21.28
CA LYS A 22 -3.09 5.51 -21.48
C LYS A 22 -4.52 5.22 -21.04
N LYS A 23 -4.95 5.79 -19.91
CA LYS A 23 -6.27 5.51 -19.30
C LYS A 23 -7.41 6.33 -19.92
N LEU A 24 -7.11 7.49 -20.50
CA LEU A 24 -8.10 8.41 -21.09
C LEU A 24 -7.66 8.85 -22.50
N PRO A 25 -7.50 7.92 -23.46
CA PRO A 25 -6.95 8.25 -24.78
C PRO A 25 -7.83 9.24 -25.55
N THR A 26 -9.15 9.23 -25.33
CA THR A 26 -10.15 10.06 -26.02
C THR A 26 -10.25 11.50 -25.47
N VAL A 27 -9.78 11.76 -24.25
CA VAL A 27 -9.78 13.10 -23.67
C VAL A 27 -8.62 13.91 -24.25
N LYS A 28 -8.84 15.13 -24.73
CA LYS A 28 -7.74 15.94 -25.31
C LYS A 28 -6.61 16.17 -24.29
N SER A 29 -5.37 16.25 -24.78
CA SER A 29 -4.18 16.39 -23.92
C SER A 29 -4.24 17.60 -22.99
N SER A 30 -4.70 18.75 -23.51
CA SER A 30 -4.88 19.98 -22.72
C SER A 30 -5.82 19.77 -21.54
N HIS A 31 -6.98 19.12 -21.75
CA HIS A 31 -7.94 18.85 -20.69
C HIS A 31 -7.42 17.83 -19.67
N ARG A 32 -6.72 16.77 -20.11
CA ARG A 32 -6.09 15.83 -19.16
C ARG A 32 -5.07 16.52 -18.26
N CYS A 33 -4.23 17.39 -18.83
CA CYS A 33 -3.20 18.10 -18.07
C CYS A 33 -3.83 19.09 -17.08
N GLU A 34 -4.83 19.85 -17.51
CA GLU A 34 -5.56 20.79 -16.64
C GLU A 34 -6.32 20.08 -15.53
N ALA A 35 -7.00 18.98 -15.83
CA ALA A 35 -7.65 18.12 -14.83
C ALA A 35 -6.64 17.59 -13.81
N LEU A 36 -5.47 17.13 -14.26
CA LEU A 36 -4.38 16.67 -13.39
C LEU A 36 -3.91 17.79 -12.46
N GLY A 37 -3.70 19.00 -12.98
CA GLY A 37 -3.32 20.15 -12.15
C GLY A 37 -4.32 20.39 -11.01
N ARG A 38 -5.61 20.40 -11.34
CA ARG A 38 -6.71 20.57 -10.38
C ARG A 38 -6.83 19.43 -9.39
N GLY A 39 -6.68 18.20 -9.86
CA GLY A 39 -6.68 17.00 -9.01
C GLY A 39 -5.47 16.90 -8.08
N LEU A 40 -4.45 17.71 -8.29
CA LEU A 40 -3.30 17.88 -7.39
C LEU A 40 -3.41 19.15 -6.51
N GLY A 41 -4.57 19.82 -6.52
CA GLY A 41 -4.85 20.99 -5.71
C GLY A 41 -4.41 22.34 -6.31
N TYR A 42 -3.91 22.36 -7.55
CA TYR A 42 -3.50 23.59 -8.21
C TYR A 42 -4.63 24.22 -9.02
N GLY A 43 -4.64 25.55 -9.12
CA GLY A 43 -5.64 26.26 -9.93
C GLY A 43 -5.57 25.96 -11.44
N SER A 44 -4.41 25.49 -11.92
CA SER A 44 -4.19 25.09 -13.31
C SER A 44 -3.01 24.12 -13.48
N HIS A 45 -2.88 23.51 -14.65
CA HIS A 45 -1.69 22.71 -14.98
C HIS A 45 -0.41 23.54 -15.00
N SER A 46 -0.48 24.78 -15.49
CA SER A 46 0.66 25.69 -15.53
C SER A 46 1.16 26.00 -14.12
N ALA A 47 0.25 26.22 -13.17
CA ALA A 47 0.61 26.39 -11.76
C ALA A 47 1.29 25.14 -11.18
N ALA A 48 0.75 23.94 -11.45
CA ALA A 48 1.38 22.68 -11.05
C ALA A 48 2.78 22.52 -11.63
N ARG A 49 2.98 22.89 -12.90
CA ARG A 49 4.30 22.83 -13.58
C ARG A 49 5.30 23.86 -13.04
N VAL A 50 4.84 25.02 -12.57
CA VAL A 50 5.72 25.99 -11.91
C VAL A 50 6.13 25.46 -10.53
N ALA A 51 5.16 24.98 -9.75
CA ALA A 51 5.40 24.41 -8.44
C ALA A 51 6.32 23.18 -8.50
N SER A 52 6.25 22.39 -9.58
CA SER A 52 7.06 21.17 -9.73
C SER A 52 8.56 21.39 -9.91
N LYS A 53 8.96 22.64 -10.17
CA LYS A 53 10.37 23.07 -10.24
C LYS A 53 10.91 23.53 -8.88
N LEU A 54 10.03 23.67 -7.89
CA LEU A 54 10.38 24.08 -6.54
C LEU A 54 10.32 22.85 -5.62
N THR A 55 11.04 22.89 -4.51
CA THR A 55 10.82 21.93 -3.42
C THR A 55 9.47 22.27 -2.79
N ALA A 56 8.50 21.37 -2.95
CA ALA A 56 7.16 21.52 -2.43
C ALA A 56 6.78 20.31 -1.59
N ASP A 57 5.95 20.54 -0.58
CA ASP A 57 5.38 19.48 0.24
C ASP A 57 4.52 18.53 -0.61
N PRO A 58 4.38 17.25 -0.20
CA PRO A 58 3.48 16.31 -0.86
C PRO A 58 2.05 16.85 -0.90
N VAL A 59 1.43 16.80 -2.08
CA VAL A 59 0.03 17.20 -2.27
C VAL A 59 -0.90 16.01 -2.14
N THR A 60 -2.11 16.23 -1.62
CA THR A 60 -3.15 15.20 -1.53
C THR A 60 -3.94 15.14 -2.84
N VAL A 61 -4.14 13.93 -3.37
CA VAL A 61 -4.87 13.72 -4.62
C VAL A 61 -6.38 13.90 -4.40
N ASP A 62 -6.99 14.77 -5.21
CA ASP A 62 -8.42 15.05 -5.24
C ASP A 62 -9.04 14.59 -6.57
N GLY A 63 -9.65 13.40 -6.55
CA GLY A 63 -10.37 12.87 -7.69
C GLY A 63 -11.62 13.67 -8.05
N GLN A 64 -12.25 14.36 -7.09
CA GLN A 64 -13.45 15.15 -7.34
C GLN A 64 -13.13 16.45 -8.09
N ALA A 65 -12.06 17.15 -7.71
CA ALA A 65 -11.57 18.32 -8.45
C ALA A 65 -11.20 17.95 -9.91
N PHE A 66 -10.56 16.80 -10.10
CA PHE A 66 -10.25 16.24 -11.42
C PHE A 66 -11.50 15.96 -12.26
N ARG A 67 -12.47 15.24 -11.68
CA ARG A 67 -13.73 14.91 -12.37
C ARG A 67 -14.52 16.15 -12.72
N LYS A 68 -14.73 17.07 -11.76
CA LYS A 68 -15.52 18.30 -11.97
C LYS A 68 -15.01 19.12 -13.15
N TYR A 69 -13.68 19.24 -13.29
CA TYR A 69 -13.11 19.92 -14.44
C TYR A 69 -13.44 19.19 -15.74
N LEU A 70 -13.20 17.88 -15.85
CA LEU A 70 -13.47 17.12 -17.07
C LEU A 70 -14.95 17.15 -17.46
N GLU A 71 -15.84 17.05 -16.48
CA GLU A 71 -17.29 17.13 -16.67
C GLU A 71 -17.72 18.48 -17.24
N SER A 72 -17.14 19.59 -16.76
CA SER A 72 -17.37 20.94 -17.33
C SER A 72 -16.94 21.07 -18.79
N GLN A 73 -16.07 20.17 -19.27
CA GLN A 73 -15.59 20.12 -20.65
C GLN A 73 -16.33 19.04 -21.48
N GLY A 74 -17.39 18.44 -20.92
CA GLY A 74 -18.21 17.43 -21.59
C GLY A 74 -17.67 16.00 -21.50
N PHE A 75 -16.66 15.73 -20.67
CA PHE A 75 -16.12 14.37 -20.47
C PHE A 75 -16.63 13.78 -19.15
N ASN A 76 -17.41 12.69 -19.24
CA ASN A 76 -17.84 11.93 -18.07
C ASN A 76 -16.82 10.83 -17.74
N VAL A 77 -16.01 11.04 -16.70
CA VAL A 77 -14.91 10.15 -16.31
C VAL A 77 -14.98 9.83 -14.81
N SER A 78 -14.73 8.57 -14.44
CA SER A 78 -14.61 8.19 -13.03
C SER A 78 -13.40 8.87 -12.37
N PRO A 79 -13.55 9.46 -11.17
CA PRO A 79 -12.45 10.10 -10.46
C PRO A 79 -11.36 9.08 -10.06
N ASN A 80 -11.70 7.80 -10.03
CA ASN A 80 -10.79 6.70 -9.68
C ASN A 80 -9.67 6.51 -10.70
N VAL A 81 -9.86 6.99 -11.93
CA VAL A 81 -8.81 7.01 -12.95
C VAL A 81 -7.61 7.83 -12.48
N LEU A 82 -7.83 8.97 -11.79
CA LEU A 82 -6.73 9.77 -11.25
C LEU A 82 -6.02 9.02 -10.12
N TYR A 83 -6.76 8.49 -9.14
CA TYR A 83 -6.17 7.74 -8.03
C TYR A 83 -5.31 6.56 -8.52
N ARG A 84 -5.78 5.83 -9.54
CA ARG A 84 -5.05 4.71 -10.14
C ARG A 84 -3.79 5.18 -10.88
N ALA A 85 -3.86 6.29 -11.62
CA ALA A 85 -2.68 6.85 -12.29
C ALA A 85 -1.62 7.31 -11.29
N ILE A 86 -2.01 8.04 -10.23
CA ILE A 86 -1.07 8.52 -9.22
C ILE A 86 -0.53 7.38 -8.35
N ALA A 87 -1.36 6.37 -8.02
CA ALA A 87 -0.89 5.19 -7.30
C ALA A 87 0.23 4.46 -8.05
N LYS A 88 0.13 4.34 -9.38
CA LYS A 88 1.19 3.74 -10.19
C LYS A 88 2.51 4.53 -10.11
N VAL A 89 2.44 5.87 -10.12
CA VAL A 89 3.61 6.74 -9.91
C VAL A 89 4.16 6.58 -8.49
N ALA A 90 3.30 6.53 -7.47
CA ALA A 90 3.68 6.33 -6.08
C ALA A 90 4.40 4.99 -5.86
N ILE A 91 3.89 3.91 -6.45
CA ILE A 91 4.54 2.59 -6.42
C ILE A 91 5.92 2.69 -7.09
N ALA A 92 6.00 3.25 -8.29
CA ALA A 92 7.28 3.42 -8.99
C ALA A 92 8.33 4.18 -8.16
N ASN A 93 7.93 5.24 -7.46
CA ASN A 93 8.83 5.99 -6.58
C ASN A 93 9.36 5.13 -5.42
N VAL A 94 8.48 4.34 -4.79
CA VAL A 94 8.88 3.42 -3.71
C VAL A 94 9.81 2.34 -4.24
N VAL A 95 9.49 1.75 -5.40
CA VAL A 95 10.34 0.74 -6.04
C VAL A 95 11.71 1.32 -6.32
N THR A 96 11.80 2.47 -6.99
CA THR A 96 13.08 3.14 -7.29
C THR A 96 13.91 3.40 -6.04
N ALA A 97 13.30 3.86 -4.94
CA ALA A 97 13.99 4.14 -3.69
C ALA A 97 14.37 2.88 -2.88
N ASN A 98 13.84 1.71 -3.22
CA ASN A 98 14.04 0.46 -2.47
C ASN A 98 14.47 -0.65 -3.43
N GLU A 99 15.78 -0.75 -3.70
CA GLU A 99 16.34 -1.65 -4.73
C GLU A 99 15.99 -3.13 -4.54
N PHE A 100 15.79 -3.58 -3.30
CA PHE A 100 15.46 -4.96 -2.95
C PHE A 100 13.96 -5.26 -2.84
N LEU A 101 13.09 -4.29 -3.13
CA LEU A 101 11.64 -4.50 -3.08
C LEU A 101 11.14 -5.17 -4.37
N SER A 102 10.38 -6.25 -4.21
CA SER A 102 9.66 -6.97 -5.27
C SER A 102 8.18 -7.13 -4.90
N ILE A 103 7.35 -7.70 -5.79
CA ILE A 103 5.95 -7.97 -5.49
C ILE A 103 5.73 -8.87 -4.25
N TRP A 104 6.69 -9.74 -3.95
CA TRP A 104 6.57 -10.70 -2.85
C TRP A 104 7.14 -10.16 -1.52
N GLY A 105 7.99 -9.14 -1.55
CA GLY A 105 8.58 -8.56 -0.35
C GLY A 105 9.98 -7.99 -0.56
N ILE A 106 10.75 -7.85 0.53
CA ILE A 106 12.12 -7.30 0.49
C ILE A 106 13.16 -8.44 0.45
N GLY A 107 14.03 -8.38 -0.55
CA GLY A 107 15.15 -9.29 -0.76
C GLY A 107 14.88 -10.36 -1.83
N PHE A 108 15.81 -11.31 -1.95
CA PHE A 108 15.84 -12.32 -3.02
C PHE A 108 15.12 -13.63 -2.68
N GLY A 109 14.75 -13.81 -1.40
CA GLY A 109 14.17 -15.05 -0.89
C GLY A 109 15.14 -16.25 -0.93
N ARG A 110 14.60 -17.45 -0.74
CA ARG A 110 15.33 -18.71 -0.90
C ARG A 110 15.44 -19.09 -2.38
N SER A 111 16.45 -19.90 -2.71
CA SER A 111 16.47 -20.62 -3.99
C SER A 111 15.26 -21.54 -4.09
N GLN A 112 14.63 -21.60 -5.26
CA GLN A 112 13.55 -22.53 -5.55
C GLN A 112 14.06 -23.73 -6.35
N ARG A 113 13.26 -24.79 -6.35
CA ARG A 113 13.55 -26.00 -7.13
C ARG A 113 12.98 -25.83 -8.53
N LYS A 114 13.81 -26.02 -9.53
CA LYS A 114 13.46 -25.95 -10.95
C LYS A 114 12.66 -27.20 -11.37
N PRO A 115 11.95 -27.16 -12.51
CA PRO A 115 11.21 -28.31 -13.02
C PRO A 115 12.08 -29.55 -13.28
N ASP A 116 13.37 -29.35 -13.58
CA ASP A 116 14.37 -30.43 -13.75
C ASP A 116 14.87 -31.02 -12.42
N GLY A 117 14.31 -30.57 -11.29
CA GLY A 117 14.65 -31.02 -9.94
C GLY A 117 15.91 -30.38 -9.35
N LYS A 118 16.66 -29.56 -10.10
CA LYS A 118 17.85 -28.84 -9.61
C LYS A 118 17.44 -27.59 -8.82
N TRP A 119 18.33 -27.12 -7.95
CA TRP A 119 18.15 -25.82 -7.29
C TRP A 119 18.56 -24.68 -8.21
N GLU A 120 17.88 -23.55 -8.06
CA GLU A 120 18.32 -22.29 -8.67
C GLU A 120 19.71 -21.88 -8.16
N ASP A 121 20.56 -21.48 -9.09
CA ASP A 121 21.81 -20.79 -8.77
C ASP A 121 21.58 -19.31 -8.40
N PRO A 122 22.60 -18.58 -7.91
CA PRO A 122 22.46 -17.17 -7.55
C PRO A 122 22.05 -16.24 -8.69
N HIS A 123 22.47 -16.51 -9.93
CA HIS A 123 22.11 -15.70 -11.11
C HIS A 123 20.65 -15.91 -11.49
N GLU A 124 20.18 -17.16 -11.48
CA GLU A 124 18.77 -17.52 -11.73
C GLU A 124 17.87 -16.86 -10.68
N ARG A 125 18.24 -16.94 -9.40
CA ARG A 125 17.50 -16.28 -8.31
C ARG A 125 17.42 -14.76 -8.48
N TYR A 126 18.52 -14.13 -8.89
CA TYR A 126 18.55 -12.69 -9.17
C TYR A 126 17.70 -12.31 -10.39
N ALA A 127 17.71 -13.13 -11.44
CA ALA A 127 16.85 -12.94 -12.62
C ALA A 127 15.37 -12.99 -12.23
N ARG A 128 14.95 -14.02 -11.49
CA ARG A 128 13.59 -14.12 -10.95
C ARG A 128 13.22 -12.93 -10.07
N PHE A 129 14.14 -12.46 -9.23
CA PHE A 129 13.90 -11.24 -8.45
C PHE A 129 13.63 -10.02 -9.32
N LYS A 130 14.40 -9.82 -10.40
CA LYS A 130 14.17 -8.70 -11.34
C LYS A 130 12.79 -8.81 -12.02
N GLU A 131 12.36 -10.01 -12.38
CA GLU A 131 11.01 -10.27 -12.90
C GLU A 131 9.96 -9.86 -11.87
N HIS A 132 10.02 -10.42 -10.66
CA HIS A 132 9.11 -10.08 -9.55
C HIS A 132 9.10 -8.59 -9.19
N ARG A 133 10.23 -7.91 -9.37
CA ARG A 133 10.35 -6.46 -9.16
C ARG A 133 9.67 -5.67 -10.28
N SER A 134 9.77 -6.12 -11.52
CA SER A 134 9.05 -5.52 -12.64
C SER A 134 7.54 -5.67 -12.50
N GLU A 135 7.07 -6.81 -11.99
CA GLU A 135 5.66 -7.05 -11.77
C GLU A 135 5.04 -6.05 -10.76
N LEU A 136 5.82 -5.55 -9.80
CA LEU A 136 5.35 -4.53 -8.85
C LEU A 136 4.95 -3.22 -9.56
N LEU A 137 5.43 -2.98 -10.78
CA LEU A 137 5.11 -1.80 -11.60
C LEU A 137 3.90 -1.99 -12.52
N ASP A 138 3.31 -3.19 -12.55
CA ASP A 138 2.15 -3.49 -13.38
C ASP A 138 0.84 -2.96 -12.79
N ASP A 139 -0.18 -2.86 -13.64
CA ASP A 139 -1.49 -2.33 -13.25
C ASP A 139 -2.20 -3.18 -12.17
N TYR A 140 -1.83 -4.45 -12.03
CA TYR A 140 -2.42 -5.33 -11.01
C TYR A 140 -2.01 -4.91 -9.58
N ALA A 141 -0.88 -4.23 -9.40
CA ALA A 141 -0.42 -3.78 -8.08
C ALA A 141 -1.20 -2.55 -7.58
N ILE A 142 -1.89 -1.82 -8.46
CA ILE A 142 -2.56 -0.55 -8.14
C ILE A 142 -3.69 -0.73 -7.11
N THR A 143 -4.62 -1.65 -7.37
CA THR A 143 -5.78 -1.86 -6.48
C THR A 143 -5.35 -2.34 -5.09
N PRO A 144 -4.48 -3.37 -4.97
CA PRO A 144 -3.94 -3.78 -3.67
C PRO A 144 -3.18 -2.67 -2.93
N PHE A 145 -2.47 -1.80 -3.65
CA PHE A 145 -1.76 -0.66 -3.06
C PHE A 145 -2.73 0.35 -2.43
N LEU A 146 -3.75 0.77 -3.17
CA LEU A 146 -4.76 1.70 -2.67
C LEU A 146 -5.56 1.11 -1.50
N LEU A 147 -5.94 -0.17 -1.60
CA LEU A 147 -6.60 -0.89 -0.52
C LEU A 147 -5.71 -0.96 0.74
N SER A 148 -4.42 -1.20 0.55
CA SER A 148 -3.44 -1.21 1.65
C SER A 148 -3.34 0.17 2.30
N LEU A 149 -3.29 1.26 1.52
CA LEU A 149 -3.33 2.62 2.07
C LEU A 149 -4.60 2.89 2.87
N ALA A 150 -5.75 2.36 2.45
CA ALA A 150 -7.01 2.53 3.17
C ALA A 150 -6.99 1.84 4.54
N LEU A 151 -6.40 0.65 4.64
CA LEU A 151 -6.18 0.00 5.94
C LEU A 151 -5.16 0.80 6.77
N LEU A 152 -4.01 1.13 6.18
CA LEU A 152 -2.90 1.77 6.86
C LEU A 152 -3.25 3.14 7.44
N ALA A 153 -4.21 3.86 6.84
CA ALA A 153 -4.78 5.09 7.40
C ALA A 153 -5.42 4.90 8.78
N ARG A 154 -5.86 3.67 9.12
CA ARG A 154 -6.39 3.32 10.45
C ARG A 154 -5.33 2.81 11.42
N VAL A 155 -4.11 2.58 10.95
CA VAL A 155 -3.03 1.99 11.76
C VAL A 155 -2.25 3.08 12.48
N VAL A 156 -2.17 2.97 13.80
CA VAL A 156 -1.40 3.90 14.63
C VAL A 156 0.10 3.61 14.51
N ARG A 157 0.87 4.63 14.14
CA ARG A 157 2.35 4.60 14.09
C ARG A 157 2.96 4.61 15.49
N THR A 158 4.05 3.87 15.69
CA THR A 158 4.89 3.93 16.88
C THR A 158 6.26 4.53 16.56
N LYS A 159 6.97 5.00 17.60
CA LYS A 159 8.32 5.56 17.44
C LYS A 159 9.38 4.53 17.02
N THR A 160 9.17 3.26 17.37
CA THR A 160 10.12 2.18 17.09
C THR A 160 9.42 1.01 16.42
N ILE A 161 10.20 0.21 15.68
CA ILE A 161 9.74 -1.05 15.08
C ILE A 161 9.44 -2.06 16.19
N ARG A 162 8.29 -2.76 16.10
CA ARG A 162 7.84 -3.68 17.14
C ARG A 162 7.65 -5.10 16.62
N GLN A 163 7.93 -6.06 17.49
CA GLN A 163 7.60 -7.46 17.22
C GLN A 163 6.09 -7.67 17.11
N GLY A 164 5.68 -8.67 16.32
CA GLY A 164 4.27 -8.98 16.08
C GLY A 164 3.56 -8.06 15.08
N THR A 165 4.29 -7.18 14.39
CA THR A 165 3.77 -6.26 13.36
C THR A 165 4.22 -6.66 11.95
N GLY A 166 4.40 -7.96 11.74
CA GLY A 166 4.94 -8.50 10.48
C GLY A 166 4.02 -8.26 9.29
N SER A 167 4.61 -7.97 8.13
CA SER A 167 3.88 -7.66 6.89
C SER A 167 2.92 -8.75 6.45
N TYR A 168 3.27 -10.02 6.66
CA TYR A 168 2.40 -11.15 6.33
C TYR A 168 1.05 -11.12 7.08
N GLY A 169 1.09 -10.78 8.37
CA GLY A 169 -0.15 -10.66 9.17
C GLY A 169 -0.97 -9.45 8.75
N VAL A 170 -0.32 -8.30 8.56
CA VAL A 170 -0.98 -7.05 8.14
C VAL A 170 -1.59 -7.19 6.73
N LYS A 171 -0.94 -7.95 5.85
CA LYS A 171 -1.43 -8.28 4.51
C LYS A 171 -2.79 -8.97 4.58
N HIS A 172 -2.93 -9.99 5.43
CA HIS A 172 -4.20 -10.70 5.55
C HIS A 172 -5.33 -9.84 6.11
N ILE A 173 -5.02 -8.91 7.01
CA ILE A 173 -6.00 -7.89 7.46
C ILE A 173 -6.43 -7.04 6.26
N ALA A 174 -5.48 -6.56 5.45
CA ALA A 174 -5.75 -5.74 4.27
C ALA A 174 -6.63 -6.48 3.26
N GLU A 175 -6.32 -7.75 2.96
CA GLU A 175 -7.05 -8.58 2.00
C GLU A 175 -8.55 -8.64 2.27
N ASN A 176 -8.94 -8.59 3.54
CA ASN A 176 -10.33 -8.68 3.98
C ASN A 176 -10.97 -7.31 4.25
N PHE A 177 -10.22 -6.22 4.08
CA PHE A 177 -10.70 -4.88 4.42
C PHE A 177 -11.70 -4.35 3.38
N LYS A 178 -12.96 -4.22 3.80
CA LYS A 178 -14.02 -3.58 3.02
C LYS A 178 -13.82 -2.07 3.04
N CYS A 179 -13.54 -1.50 1.89
CA CYS A 179 -13.34 -0.07 1.75
C CYS A 179 -13.77 0.42 0.36
N THR A 180 -13.92 1.74 0.26
CA THR A 180 -14.26 2.45 -0.97
C THR A 180 -13.16 3.42 -1.34
N TYR A 181 -13.14 3.79 -2.62
CA TYR A 181 -12.54 5.04 -3.07
C TYR A 181 -13.19 6.25 -2.39
N PRO A 182 -12.54 7.43 -2.43
CA PRO A 182 -13.10 8.65 -1.86
C PRO A 182 -14.47 9.07 -2.42
N ASP A 183 -14.80 8.62 -3.64
CA ASP A 183 -16.09 8.86 -4.30
C ASP A 183 -17.18 7.83 -3.97
N GLY A 184 -16.86 6.81 -3.17
CA GLY A 184 -17.79 5.76 -2.75
C GLY A 184 -17.75 4.47 -3.60
N GLU A 185 -17.01 4.43 -4.71
CA GLU A 185 -16.85 3.18 -5.48
C GLU A 185 -16.14 2.11 -4.65
N LYS A 186 -16.56 0.85 -4.76
CA LYS A 186 -15.96 -0.26 -4.00
C LYS A 186 -14.48 -0.48 -4.40
N LEU A 187 -13.59 -0.55 -3.42
CA LEU A 187 -12.16 -0.81 -3.60
C LEU A 187 -11.73 -2.19 -3.08
N GLY A 188 -12.28 -2.63 -1.95
CA GLY A 188 -11.96 -3.92 -1.32
C GLY A 188 -13.21 -4.66 -0.88
N PRO A 189 -13.10 -5.95 -0.49
CA PRO A 189 -11.88 -6.75 -0.29
C PRO A 189 -11.21 -7.18 -1.61
N HIS A 190 -9.90 -7.48 -1.58
CA HIS A 190 -9.11 -7.95 -2.73
C HIS A 190 -7.81 -8.62 -2.27
N TYR A 191 -7.26 -9.59 -3.03
CA TYR A 191 -5.94 -10.17 -2.73
C TYR A 191 -4.84 -9.10 -2.69
N VAL A 192 -3.92 -9.19 -1.73
CA VAL A 192 -2.83 -8.22 -1.56
C VAL A 192 -1.49 -8.94 -1.62
N PRO A 193 -0.65 -8.73 -2.64
CA PRO A 193 0.72 -9.23 -2.60
C PRO A 193 1.52 -8.55 -1.49
N ASN A 194 2.37 -9.31 -0.79
CA ASN A 194 3.05 -8.82 0.43
C ASN A 194 3.97 -7.61 0.15
N GLY A 195 4.66 -7.61 -0.99
CA GLY A 195 5.47 -6.47 -1.44
C GLY A 195 4.66 -5.21 -1.75
N VAL A 196 3.42 -5.34 -2.23
CA VAL A 196 2.54 -4.17 -2.45
C VAL A 196 2.13 -3.52 -1.14
N LEU A 197 1.79 -4.32 -0.12
CA LEU A 197 1.53 -3.80 1.22
C LEU A 197 2.76 -3.07 1.76
N ILE A 198 3.95 -3.65 1.61
CA ILE A 198 5.20 -3.03 2.05
C ILE A 198 5.42 -1.70 1.31
N ALA A 199 5.19 -1.65 0.00
CA ALA A 199 5.27 -0.43 -0.79
C ALA A 199 4.30 0.64 -0.27
N ALA A 200 3.05 0.27 0.02
CA ALA A 200 2.05 1.17 0.59
C ALA A 200 2.44 1.68 1.99
N ALA A 201 3.01 0.82 2.84
CA ALA A 201 3.48 1.18 4.17
C ALA A 201 4.66 2.17 4.10
N ILE A 202 5.64 1.92 3.23
CA ILE A 202 6.76 2.83 2.98
C ILE A 202 6.24 4.17 2.46
N HIS A 203 5.32 4.15 1.49
CA HIS A 203 4.69 5.35 0.96
C HIS A 203 3.96 6.16 2.04
N ALA A 204 3.24 5.50 2.94
CA ALA A 204 2.56 6.13 4.08
C ALA A 204 3.52 6.57 5.22
N GLY A 205 4.83 6.37 5.05
CA GLY A 205 5.85 6.80 6.01
C GLY A 205 5.98 5.89 7.23
N PHE A 206 5.69 4.60 7.11
CA PHE A 206 6.07 3.60 8.10
C PHE A 206 7.53 3.17 7.90
N MET A 207 8.22 2.94 9.02
CA MET A 207 9.54 2.32 9.03
C MET A 207 9.42 0.81 8.90
N THR A 208 10.38 0.20 8.20
CA THR A 208 10.43 -1.25 7.98
C THR A 208 11.77 -1.81 8.45
N LYS A 209 11.77 -3.07 8.87
CA LYS A 209 12.99 -3.85 9.14
C LYS A 209 12.86 -5.21 8.47
N SER A 210 13.82 -5.52 7.60
CA SER A 210 13.99 -6.84 6.98
C SER A 210 14.67 -7.81 7.93
N HIS A 211 14.52 -9.10 7.63
CA HIS A 211 15.07 -10.18 8.43
C HIS A 211 15.72 -11.23 7.53
N PHE A 212 16.63 -12.00 8.13
CA PHE A 212 17.17 -13.21 7.54
C PHE A 212 16.58 -14.42 8.25
N ASP A 213 16.42 -15.51 7.50
CA ASP A 213 16.09 -16.79 8.09
C ASP A 213 17.35 -17.49 8.66
N GLU A 214 17.14 -18.67 9.24
CA GLU A 214 18.19 -19.48 9.87
C GLU A 214 19.31 -19.91 8.90
N LEU A 215 19.04 -19.85 7.59
CA LEU A 215 19.99 -20.22 6.54
C LEU A 215 20.66 -18.98 5.91
N GLY A 216 20.40 -17.78 6.44
CA GLY A 216 20.96 -16.53 5.95
C GLY A 216 20.27 -15.97 4.70
N TYR A 217 19.11 -16.49 4.30
CA TYR A 217 18.32 -15.92 3.20
C TYR A 217 17.36 -14.84 3.69
N HIS A 218 17.04 -13.87 2.85
CA HIS A 218 16.03 -12.88 3.16
C HIS A 218 14.66 -13.54 3.42
N SER A 219 14.14 -13.34 4.62
CA SER A 219 12.71 -13.54 4.90
C SER A 219 11.99 -12.39 4.22
N LEU A 220 11.33 -12.62 3.08
CA LEU A 220 10.68 -11.58 2.26
C LEU A 220 9.72 -10.68 3.07
N ASN A 221 9.32 -11.13 4.25
CA ASN A 221 8.53 -10.40 5.23
C ASN A 221 9.34 -9.37 6.01
N VAL A 222 8.70 -8.25 6.34
CA VAL A 222 9.28 -7.19 7.17
C VAL A 222 8.47 -6.98 8.44
N THR A 223 9.04 -6.29 9.43
CA THR A 223 8.30 -5.77 10.60
C THR A 223 8.21 -4.26 10.53
N PHE A 224 7.11 -3.69 11.04
CA PHE A 224 6.83 -2.26 10.97
C PHE A 224 6.91 -1.55 12.33
N ASN A 225 6.95 -0.21 12.31
CA ASN A 225 6.67 0.62 13.48
C ASN A 225 5.16 0.87 13.67
N MET A 226 4.40 -0.21 13.80
CA MET A 226 2.95 -0.16 14.01
C MET A 226 2.58 -0.51 15.45
N SER A 227 1.47 0.04 15.93
CA SER A 227 0.89 -0.36 17.21
C SER A 227 0.31 -1.77 17.09
N LYS A 228 0.91 -2.76 17.77
CA LYS A 228 0.41 -4.13 17.81
C LYS A 228 -1.05 -4.21 18.26
N ARG A 229 -1.40 -3.48 19.33
CA ARG A 229 -2.77 -3.44 19.83
C ARG A 229 -3.75 -2.95 18.77
N CYS A 230 -3.40 -1.90 18.04
CA CYS A 230 -4.22 -1.38 16.95
C CYS A 230 -4.40 -2.42 15.83
N LEU A 231 -3.35 -3.16 15.47
CA LEU A 231 -3.45 -4.24 14.49
C LEU A 231 -4.32 -5.40 14.99
N ASP A 232 -4.18 -5.80 16.25
CA ASP A 232 -4.99 -6.85 16.85
C ASP A 232 -6.49 -6.42 16.88
N ASP A 233 -6.77 -5.17 17.27
CA ASP A 233 -8.14 -4.61 17.23
C ASP A 233 -8.72 -4.58 15.81
N LEU A 234 -7.92 -4.23 14.80
CA LEU A 234 -8.33 -4.23 13.40
C LEU A 234 -8.53 -5.65 12.84
N ASP A 235 -7.69 -6.62 13.21
CA ASP A 235 -7.85 -8.02 12.80
C ASP A 235 -9.16 -8.59 13.38
N ASP A 236 -9.48 -8.28 14.64
CA ASP A 236 -10.74 -8.70 15.27
C ASP A 236 -11.98 -8.09 14.60
N GLU A 237 -11.90 -6.83 14.22
CA GLU A 237 -12.99 -6.14 13.52
C GLU A 237 -13.21 -6.69 12.11
N ILE A 238 -12.12 -6.90 11.36
CA ILE A 238 -12.17 -7.22 9.92
C ILE A 238 -12.27 -8.73 9.68
N ARG A 239 -11.67 -9.53 10.56
CA ARG A 239 -11.55 -11.00 10.49
C ARG A 239 -11.87 -11.63 11.85
N PRO A 240 -13.10 -11.50 12.35
CA PRO A 240 -13.47 -11.94 13.70
C PRO A 240 -13.27 -13.44 13.95
N ASP A 241 -13.20 -14.25 12.90
CA ASP A 241 -12.99 -15.70 12.98
C ASP A 241 -11.53 -16.11 12.76
N SER A 242 -10.61 -15.17 12.67
CA SER A 242 -9.18 -15.47 12.54
C SER A 242 -8.66 -16.19 13.81
N GLY A 243 -7.65 -17.04 13.65
CA GLY A 243 -7.01 -17.71 14.80
C GLY A 243 -6.52 -16.73 15.86
N ARG A 244 -5.99 -15.56 15.45
CA ARG A 244 -5.55 -14.50 16.36
C ARG A 244 -6.70 -13.92 17.17
N SER A 245 -7.82 -13.66 16.51
CA SER A 245 -9.03 -13.13 17.15
C SER A 245 -9.64 -14.12 18.13
N GLN A 246 -9.67 -15.39 17.75
CA GLN A 246 -10.10 -16.47 18.65
C GLN A 246 -9.18 -16.59 19.87
N ASP A 247 -7.86 -16.56 19.69
CA ASP A 247 -6.89 -16.66 20.78
C ASP A 247 -6.95 -15.47 21.73
N ARG A 248 -7.17 -14.26 21.20
CA ARG A 248 -7.41 -13.07 22.02
C ARG A 248 -8.67 -13.20 22.84
N ARG A 249 -9.81 -13.60 22.24
CA ARG A 249 -11.07 -13.84 22.98
C ARG A 249 -10.87 -14.84 24.12
N ARG A 250 -10.19 -15.97 23.86
CA ARG A 250 -9.83 -16.96 24.88
C ARG A 250 -8.95 -16.36 25.98
N ALA A 251 -7.98 -15.51 25.63
CA ALA A 251 -7.11 -14.87 26.62
C ALA A 251 -7.86 -13.84 27.48
N GLU A 252 -8.78 -13.08 26.90
CA GLU A 252 -9.64 -12.13 27.61
C GLU A 252 -10.63 -12.85 28.54
N GLU A 253 -11.24 -13.94 28.07
CA GLU A 253 -12.09 -14.82 28.88
C GLU A 253 -11.32 -15.39 30.07
N ARG A 254 -10.13 -15.96 29.86
CA ARG A 254 -9.25 -16.42 30.95
C ARG A 254 -8.92 -15.30 31.95
N ARG A 255 -8.68 -14.06 31.49
CA ARG A 255 -8.43 -12.92 32.37
C ARG A 255 -9.67 -12.51 33.17
N ARG A 256 -10.86 -12.54 32.55
CA ARG A 256 -12.13 -12.27 33.24
C ARG A 256 -12.40 -13.31 34.31
N LEU A 257 -12.25 -14.59 33.99
CA LEU A 257 -12.42 -15.70 34.95
C LEU A 257 -11.45 -15.57 36.13
N ARG A 258 -10.16 -15.28 35.88
CA ARG A 258 -9.17 -15.05 36.95
C ARG A 258 -9.49 -13.85 37.85
N LYS A 259 -10.11 -12.80 37.31
CA LYS A 259 -10.54 -11.63 38.11
C LYS A 259 -11.85 -11.89 38.86
N ALA A 260 -12.69 -12.78 38.34
CA ALA A 260 -13.96 -13.16 38.94
C ALA A 260 -13.83 -14.23 40.04
N SER A 261 -12.69 -14.94 40.13
CA SER A 261 -12.37 -15.81 41.26
C SER A 261 -11.89 -14.96 42.44
N PRO A 262 -12.68 -14.81 43.53
CA PRO A 262 -12.18 -14.24 44.76
C PRO A 262 -11.13 -15.20 45.31
N THR A 263 -10.02 -14.65 45.81
CA THR A 263 -9.00 -15.38 46.55
C THR A 263 -9.67 -16.07 47.75
N LEU A 264 -9.99 -17.35 47.61
CA LEU A 264 -10.45 -18.24 48.68
C LEU A 264 -9.20 -18.74 49.43
N TRP A 265 -8.49 -17.84 50.09
CA TRP A 265 -7.42 -18.16 51.03
C TRP A 265 -7.56 -17.22 52.22
N GLY A 266 -8.21 -17.73 53.27
CA GLY A 266 -8.48 -17.00 54.51
C GLY A 266 -9.47 -17.73 55.40
N LEU A 267 -9.17 -18.99 55.74
CA LEU A 267 -9.65 -19.70 56.93
C LEU A 267 -8.51 -20.59 57.44
#